data_AF-A0A821R4J9-F1
#
_entry.id   AF-A0A821R4J9-F1
#
_cell.length_a   1.000
_cell.length_b   1.000
_cell.length_c   1.000
_cell.angle_alpha   90.00
_cell.angle_beta   90.00
_cell.angle_gamma   90.00
#
_symmetry.space_group_name_H-M   'P 1'
#
loop_
_entity.id
_entity.type
_entity.pdbx_description
1 polymer ?
#
loop_
_entity_poly.entity_id
_entity_poly.type
_entity_poly.pdbx_seq_one_letter_code
_entity_poly.pdbx_strand_id
1 'polypeptide(L)'
;MRMHPSPSCRQRAKSDIKLPRVKTKTITKKNNQLTQIISNDPVGDAYAARAREEQRLIRLKHHHIKINEELQKVKNKELLHEWKEDYRTNQQKLHRKRLVKGKDYQEAVVQAPFGIDPHYISVMDKDQQEMVEKAIRYESRRNRSPESAMREEEERRIRDRQIQDRIREITGKIIKRRSEVRGNAYEEKRQAELELRELRKLETEVKQRRTQIDSRFKAYTGDVKARKKL
;
A
#
# COMPACT_ATOMS: atom_id res chain seq x y z
N MET A 1 9.46 54.24 30.29
CA MET A 1 10.29 53.07 29.94
C MET A 1 9.98 52.66 28.50
N ARG A 2 10.92 52.88 27.57
CA ARG A 2 10.74 52.54 26.14
C ARG A 2 11.28 51.13 25.91
N MET A 3 10.40 50.21 25.52
CA MET A 3 10.75 48.83 25.17
C MET A 3 11.13 48.79 23.69
N HIS A 4 12.38 48.41 23.40
CA HIS A 4 12.86 48.14 22.05
C HIS A 4 12.40 46.74 21.60
N PRO A 5 11.90 46.55 20.37
CA PRO A 5 11.65 45.21 19.84
C PRO A 5 12.95 44.56 19.36
N SER A 6 13.11 43.28 19.74
CA SER A 6 14.22 42.41 19.34
C SER A 6 14.23 42.14 17.82
N PRO A 7 15.38 42.15 17.14
CA PRO A 7 15.46 41.82 15.73
C PRO A 7 15.35 40.30 15.52
N SER A 8 14.31 39.92 14.78
CA SER A 8 14.09 38.60 14.18
C SER A 8 15.33 38.14 13.39
N CYS A 9 16.10 37.21 13.95
CA CYS A 9 17.13 36.46 13.22
C CYS A 9 16.49 35.45 12.26
N ARG A 10 16.15 35.90 11.04
CA ARG A 10 15.91 35.03 9.89
C ARG A 10 17.27 34.63 9.30
N GLN A 11 17.91 33.62 9.87
CA GLN A 11 19.01 32.94 9.18
C GLN A 11 18.41 32.00 8.12
N ARG A 12 18.28 32.51 6.89
CA ARG A 12 18.10 31.63 5.71
C ARG A 12 19.43 30.93 5.48
N ALA A 13 19.51 29.64 5.81
CA ALA A 13 20.57 28.77 5.34
C ALA A 13 20.55 28.78 3.80
N LYS A 14 21.53 29.44 3.20
CA LYS A 14 21.86 29.24 1.78
C LYS A 14 22.60 27.92 1.70
N SER A 15 21.90 26.84 1.39
CA SER A 15 22.56 25.60 1.01
C SER A 15 23.17 25.81 -0.38
N ASP A 16 24.51 25.89 -0.40
CA ASP A 16 25.32 25.86 -1.61
C ASP A 16 25.20 24.50 -2.28
N ILE A 17 24.12 24.29 -3.05
CA ILE A 17 24.06 23.21 -4.03
C ILE A 17 24.93 23.65 -5.20
N LYS A 18 26.21 23.27 -5.16
CA LYS A 18 27.10 23.33 -6.33
C LYS A 18 26.60 22.32 -7.36
N LEU A 19 25.67 22.74 -8.22
CA LEU A 19 25.36 22.01 -9.45
C LEU A 19 26.63 21.94 -10.31
N PRO A 20 26.98 20.77 -10.87
CA PRO A 20 28.13 20.67 -11.75
C PRO A 20 27.91 21.55 -12.99
N ARG A 21 28.84 22.48 -13.21
CA ARG A 21 28.88 23.36 -14.38
C ARG A 21 29.09 22.51 -15.63
N VAL A 22 27.99 22.12 -16.28
CA VAL A 22 28.02 21.44 -17.58
C VAL A 22 28.69 22.39 -18.58
N LYS A 23 29.84 21.97 -19.12
CA LYS A 23 30.60 22.73 -20.11
C LYS A 23 29.77 22.81 -21.41
N THR A 24 29.05 23.91 -21.61
CA THR A 24 28.32 24.24 -22.85
C THR A 24 29.27 24.70 -23.96
N LYS A 25 30.19 23.82 -24.39
CA LYS A 25 31.09 24.10 -25.54
C LYS A 25 30.84 23.21 -26.76
N THR A 26 29.82 22.36 -26.74
CA THR A 26 29.53 21.43 -27.85
C THR A 26 28.11 21.47 -28.39
N ILE A 27 27.29 22.46 -27.98
CA ILE A 27 25.91 22.61 -28.48
C ILE A 27 25.85 23.53 -29.71
N THR A 28 26.81 24.44 -29.89
CA THR A 28 26.80 25.40 -31.00
C THR A 28 27.17 24.83 -32.37
N LYS A 29 27.66 23.57 -32.46
CA LYS A 29 27.99 22.94 -33.75
C LYS A 29 26.89 22.03 -34.32
N LYS A 30 25.87 21.66 -33.53
CA LYS A 30 24.78 20.79 -34.03
C LYS A 30 23.57 21.56 -34.57
N ASN A 31 23.36 22.81 -34.15
CA ASN A 31 22.27 23.63 -34.69
C ASN A 31 22.50 24.11 -36.13
N ASN A 32 23.75 24.19 -36.59
CA ASN A 32 24.06 24.55 -37.99
C ASN A 32 23.89 23.40 -38.99
N GLN A 33 23.63 22.17 -38.53
CA GLN A 33 23.25 21.06 -39.43
C GLN A 33 21.73 20.94 -39.61
N LEU A 34 20.92 21.62 -38.78
CA LEU A 34 19.47 21.66 -38.96
C LEU A 34 19.01 22.80 -39.89
N THR A 35 19.83 23.83 -40.08
CA THR A 35 19.51 24.97 -40.97
C THR A 35 19.93 24.78 -42.43
N GLN A 36 20.58 23.67 -42.78
CA GLN A 36 20.95 23.33 -44.17
C GLN A 36 19.94 22.40 -44.89
N ILE A 37 18.70 22.30 -44.40
CA ILE A 37 17.63 21.56 -45.10
C ILE A 37 16.59 22.52 -45.72
N ILE A 38 16.70 23.82 -45.48
CA ILE A 38 15.80 24.83 -46.05
C ILE A 38 16.60 25.76 -46.95
N SER A 39 17.11 25.22 -48.06
CA SER A 39 17.57 26.01 -49.20
C SER A 39 17.62 25.12 -50.43
N ASN A 40 16.87 25.55 -51.44
CA ASN A 40 16.87 25.09 -52.82
C ASN A 40 16.06 23.81 -53.10
N ASP A 41 14.81 24.02 -53.53
CA ASP A 41 14.25 23.21 -54.60
C ASP A 41 15.17 23.32 -55.84
N PRO A 42 15.77 22.23 -56.33
CA PRO A 42 15.57 21.92 -57.72
C PRO A 42 14.19 21.27 -57.84
N VAL A 43 13.43 21.63 -58.87
CA VAL A 43 12.44 20.72 -59.44
C VAL A 43 13.19 19.42 -59.75
N GLY A 44 13.08 18.45 -58.83
CA GLY A 44 14.07 17.38 -58.68
C GLY A 44 13.42 16.15 -58.08
N ASP A 45 12.71 15.45 -58.95
CA ASP A 45 12.15 14.11 -58.81
C ASP A 45 11.42 13.83 -57.47
N ALA A 46 10.11 14.09 -57.45
CA ALA A 46 9.21 13.71 -56.34
C ALA A 46 9.39 12.23 -55.92
N TYR A 47 9.88 11.39 -56.82
CA TYR A 47 10.27 10.01 -56.56
C TYR A 47 11.42 9.91 -55.54
N ALA A 48 12.48 10.71 -55.67
CA ALA A 48 13.64 10.68 -54.77
C ALA A 48 13.32 11.24 -53.37
N ALA A 49 12.38 12.17 -53.25
CA ALA A 49 11.86 12.63 -51.96
C ALA A 49 11.03 11.53 -51.27
N ARG A 50 10.09 10.90 -52.00
CA ARG A 50 9.29 9.76 -51.51
C ARG A 50 10.17 8.59 -51.08
N ALA A 51 11.20 8.25 -51.87
CA ALA A 51 12.14 7.18 -51.54
C ALA A 51 12.92 7.46 -50.23
N ARG A 52 13.30 8.71 -49.96
CA ARG A 52 13.95 9.10 -48.68
C ARG A 52 12.99 9.01 -47.50
N GLU A 53 11.74 9.44 -47.67
CA GLU A 53 10.70 9.29 -46.64
C GLU A 53 10.38 7.83 -46.36
N GLU A 54 10.31 7.00 -47.39
CA GLU A 54 10.08 5.56 -47.27
C GLU A 54 11.22 4.87 -46.51
N GLN A 55 12.48 5.19 -46.83
CA GLN A 55 13.64 4.70 -46.08
C GLN A 55 13.61 5.14 -44.61
N ARG A 56 13.15 6.37 -44.32
CA ARG A 56 12.99 6.85 -42.94
C ARG A 56 11.90 6.06 -42.21
N LEU A 57 10.78 5.78 -42.86
CA LEU A 57 9.69 4.97 -42.30
C LEU A 57 10.15 3.52 -42.04
N ILE A 58 10.91 2.92 -42.94
CA ILE A 58 11.48 1.57 -42.75
C ILE A 58 12.41 1.53 -41.53
N ARG A 59 13.29 2.53 -41.38
CA ARG A 59 14.17 2.62 -40.20
C ARG A 59 13.38 2.76 -38.90
N LEU A 60 12.33 3.59 -38.89
CA LEU A 60 11.47 3.76 -37.73
C LEU A 60 10.72 2.47 -37.37
N LYS A 61 10.19 1.75 -38.38
CA LYS A 61 9.57 0.43 -38.18
C LYS A 61 10.56 -0.58 -37.60
N HIS A 62 11.79 -0.63 -38.10
CA HIS A 62 12.84 -1.51 -37.59
C HIS A 62 13.22 -1.19 -36.14
N HIS A 63 13.36 0.10 -35.80
CA HIS A 63 13.59 0.53 -34.42
C HIS A 63 12.44 0.15 -33.49
N HIS A 64 11.19 0.30 -33.95
CA HIS A 64 10.01 -0.09 -33.18
C HIS A 64 9.98 -1.60 -32.89
N ILE A 65 10.29 -2.44 -33.89
CA ILE A 65 10.40 -3.90 -33.72
C ILE A 65 11.46 -4.25 -32.68
N LYS A 66 12.67 -3.66 -32.76
CA LYS A 66 13.73 -3.90 -31.78
C LYS A 66 13.34 -3.53 -30.35
N ILE A 67 12.70 -2.38 -30.17
CA ILE A 67 12.22 -1.93 -28.85
C ILE A 67 11.18 -2.92 -28.30
N ASN A 68 10.25 -3.38 -29.14
CA ASN A 68 9.25 -4.36 -28.73
C ASN A 68 9.87 -5.71 -28.36
N GLU A 69 10.88 -6.18 -29.09
CA GLU A 69 11.62 -7.40 -28.76
C GLU A 69 12.34 -7.30 -27.41
N GLU A 70 12.96 -6.16 -27.11
CA GLU A 70 13.60 -5.92 -25.81
C GLU A 70 12.57 -5.87 -24.67
N LEU A 71 11.43 -5.19 -24.89
CA LEU A 71 10.33 -5.17 -23.92
C LEU A 71 9.77 -6.57 -23.65
N GLN A 72 9.64 -7.41 -24.67
CA GLN A 72 9.21 -8.80 -24.50
C GLN A 72 10.25 -9.63 -23.73
N LYS A 73 11.54 -9.41 -23.93
CA LYS A 73 12.59 -10.07 -23.13
C LYS A 73 12.50 -9.69 -21.65
N VAL A 74 12.22 -8.43 -21.33
CA VAL A 74 12.04 -7.98 -19.94
C VAL A 74 10.79 -8.62 -19.33
N LYS A 75 9.64 -8.54 -20.02
CA LYS A 75 8.39 -9.18 -19.57
C LYS A 75 8.55 -10.68 -19.33
N ASN A 76 9.23 -11.40 -20.23
CA ASN A 76 9.49 -12.83 -20.07
C ASN A 76 10.39 -13.13 -18.87
N LYS A 77 11.35 -12.25 -18.54
CA LYS A 77 12.19 -12.41 -17.34
C LYS A 77 11.38 -12.20 -16.06
N GLU A 78 10.52 -11.18 -16.04
CA GLU A 78 9.61 -10.92 -14.90
C GLU A 78 8.66 -12.10 -14.70
N LEU A 79 8.02 -12.57 -15.77
CA LEU A 79 7.13 -13.74 -15.74
C LEU A 79 7.85 -15.00 -15.24
N LEU A 80 9.10 -15.22 -15.66
CA LEU A 80 9.90 -16.35 -15.18
C LEU A 80 10.25 -16.21 -13.69
N HIS A 81 10.47 -14.99 -13.21
CA HIS A 81 10.73 -14.72 -11.80
C HIS A 81 9.47 -15.00 -10.97
N GLU A 82 8.33 -14.45 -11.36
CA GLU A 82 7.03 -14.70 -10.73
C GLU A 82 6.72 -16.20 -10.69
N TRP A 83 6.88 -16.91 -11.80
CA TRP A 83 6.67 -18.36 -11.86
C TRP A 83 7.59 -19.13 -10.91
N LYS A 84 8.88 -18.72 -10.78
CA LYS A 84 9.81 -19.33 -9.82
C LYS A 84 9.39 -19.09 -8.37
N GLU A 85 8.92 -17.89 -8.04
CA GLU A 85 8.42 -17.57 -6.70
C GLU A 85 7.13 -18.32 -6.37
N ASP A 86 6.18 -18.38 -7.31
CA ASP A 86 4.94 -19.14 -7.19
C ASP A 86 5.22 -20.63 -7.02
N TYR A 87 6.18 -21.17 -7.78
CA TYR A 87 6.59 -22.55 -7.62
C TYR A 87 7.21 -22.80 -6.24
N ARG A 88 8.13 -21.95 -5.78
CA ARG A 88 8.74 -22.05 -4.45
C ARG A 88 7.69 -21.99 -3.34
N THR A 89 6.79 -21.01 -3.39
CA THR A 89 5.73 -20.86 -2.39
C THR A 89 4.74 -22.01 -2.42
N ASN A 90 4.38 -22.55 -3.59
CA ASN A 90 3.53 -23.73 -3.70
C ASN A 90 4.20 -25.00 -3.17
N GLN A 91 5.49 -25.20 -3.45
CA GLN A 91 6.25 -26.30 -2.86
C GLN A 91 6.34 -26.18 -1.34
N GLN A 92 6.57 -24.97 -0.80
CA GLN A 92 6.53 -24.72 0.64
C GLN A 92 5.14 -25.03 1.24
N LYS A 93 4.05 -24.60 0.59
CA LYS A 93 2.68 -24.91 1.04
C LYS A 93 2.41 -26.41 1.02
N LEU A 94 2.79 -27.13 -0.04
CA LEU A 94 2.66 -28.59 -0.14
C LEU A 94 3.47 -29.30 0.93
N HIS A 95 4.71 -28.85 1.17
CA HIS A 95 5.56 -29.38 2.22
C HIS A 95 4.92 -29.18 3.60
N ARG A 96 4.46 -27.97 3.92
CA ARG A 96 3.73 -27.68 5.18
C ARG A 96 2.46 -28.52 5.36
N LYS A 97 1.73 -28.83 4.28
CA LYS A 97 0.56 -29.73 4.34
C LYS A 97 0.94 -31.18 4.68
N ARG A 98 2.16 -31.62 4.32
CA ARG A 98 2.68 -32.96 4.63
C ARG A 98 3.23 -33.07 6.06
N LEU A 99 3.53 -31.94 6.71
CA LEU A 99 3.99 -31.93 8.10
C LEU A 99 2.80 -32.15 9.06
N VAL A 100 2.90 -33.18 9.89
CA VAL A 100 1.97 -33.46 10.99
C VAL A 100 2.26 -32.50 12.15
N LYS A 101 1.22 -31.82 12.67
CA LYS A 101 1.33 -30.90 13.82
C LYS A 101 1.86 -31.62 15.08
N GLY A 102 2.75 -30.97 15.82
CA GLY A 102 3.33 -31.50 17.07
C GLY A 102 4.49 -32.48 16.91
N LYS A 103 4.93 -32.78 15.67
CA LYS A 103 6.17 -33.53 15.44
C LYS A 103 7.32 -32.57 15.13
N ASP A 104 8.44 -32.78 15.79
CA ASP A 104 9.67 -32.05 15.49
C ASP A 104 10.34 -32.67 14.27
N TYR A 105 10.58 -31.85 13.25
CA TYR A 105 11.25 -32.26 12.02
C TYR A 105 12.65 -31.65 11.93
N GLN A 106 13.14 -30.95 12.98
CA GLN A 106 14.47 -30.34 13.00
C GLN A 106 15.59 -31.34 12.71
N GLU A 107 15.51 -32.56 13.23
CA GLU A 107 16.52 -33.59 13.01
C GLU A 107 16.60 -34.05 11.54
N ALA A 108 15.44 -34.16 10.87
CA ALA A 108 15.37 -34.49 9.45
C ALA A 108 15.88 -33.36 8.55
N VAL A 109 15.86 -32.10 9.01
CA VAL A 109 16.45 -30.95 8.31
C VAL A 109 17.97 -30.96 8.37
N VAL A 110 18.53 -31.24 9.55
CA VAL A 110 19.98 -31.32 9.74
C VAL A 110 20.58 -32.48 8.93
N GLN A 111 19.84 -33.57 8.75
CA GLN A 111 20.27 -34.74 7.98
C GLN A 111 19.91 -34.66 6.48
N ALA A 112 19.19 -33.63 6.03
CA ALA A 112 18.79 -33.52 4.63
C ALA A 112 20.01 -33.20 3.73
N PRO A 113 20.18 -33.89 2.59
CA PRO A 113 21.32 -33.65 1.69
C PRO A 113 21.23 -32.32 0.93
N PHE A 114 20.16 -31.55 1.12
CA PHE A 114 19.96 -30.22 0.56
C PHE A 114 19.68 -29.25 1.71
N GLY A 115 20.29 -28.05 1.67
CA GLY A 115 20.22 -27.05 2.73
C GLY A 115 18.83 -26.43 2.88
N ILE A 116 17.91 -27.15 3.52
CA ILE A 116 16.61 -26.61 3.89
C ILE A 116 16.80 -25.73 5.11
N ASP A 117 16.33 -24.48 5.04
CA ASP A 117 16.38 -23.57 6.17
C ASP A 117 15.41 -24.06 7.28
N PRO A 118 15.91 -24.31 8.51
CA PRO A 118 15.13 -24.82 9.65
C PRO A 118 13.89 -23.99 9.97
N HIS A 119 13.90 -22.70 9.66
CA HIS A 119 12.78 -21.81 9.95
C HIS A 119 11.53 -22.13 9.10
N TYR A 120 11.68 -22.78 7.94
CA TYR A 120 10.55 -23.10 7.06
C TYR A 120 9.83 -24.40 7.44
N ILE A 121 10.41 -25.20 8.34
CA ILE A 121 9.93 -26.54 8.71
C ILE A 121 9.33 -26.58 10.12
N SER A 122 9.67 -25.61 10.98
CA SER A 122 8.99 -25.45 12.27
C SER A 122 7.55 -25.00 12.07
N VAL A 123 6.60 -25.91 12.21
CA VAL A 123 5.18 -25.59 12.38
C VAL A 123 4.98 -25.33 13.87
N MET A 124 5.15 -24.08 14.30
CA MET A 124 4.89 -23.70 15.69
C MET A 124 3.50 -24.15 16.12
N ASP A 125 3.39 -24.75 17.30
CA ASP A 125 2.10 -25.10 17.90
C ASP A 125 1.26 -23.85 18.16
N LYS A 126 -0.08 -24.01 18.21
CA LYS A 126 -1.01 -22.88 18.39
C LYS A 126 -0.66 -22.01 19.60
N ASP A 127 -0.24 -22.64 20.70
CA ASP A 127 0.11 -21.95 21.94
C ASP A 127 1.42 -21.18 21.79
N GLN A 128 2.40 -21.74 21.07
CA GLN A 128 3.66 -21.06 20.77
C GLN A 128 3.45 -19.90 19.79
N GLN A 129 2.56 -20.06 18.80
CA GLN A 129 2.16 -18.96 17.90
C GLN A 129 1.51 -17.83 18.70
N GLU A 130 0.60 -18.15 19.62
CA GLU A 130 -0.05 -17.15 20.46
C GLU A 130 0.94 -16.46 21.39
N MET A 131 1.94 -17.17 21.93
CA MET A 131 2.99 -16.58 22.75
C MET A 131 3.90 -15.64 21.95
N VAL A 132 4.33 -16.04 20.75
CA VAL A 132 5.13 -15.19 19.87
C VAL A 132 4.32 -13.96 19.44
N GLU A 133 3.05 -14.13 19.08
CA GLU A 133 2.19 -13.02 18.70
C GLU A 133 1.94 -12.07 19.88
N LYS A 134 1.74 -12.59 21.10
CA LYS A 134 1.68 -11.79 22.32
C LYS A 134 2.99 -11.04 22.57
N ALA A 135 4.14 -11.69 22.41
CA ALA A 135 5.46 -11.08 22.59
C ALA A 135 5.69 -9.94 21.58
N ILE A 136 5.42 -10.18 20.28
CA ILE A 136 5.51 -9.17 19.23
C ILE A 136 4.58 -8.00 19.52
N ARG A 137 3.33 -8.27 19.95
CA ARG A 137 2.37 -7.21 20.33
C ARG A 137 2.86 -6.41 21.54
N TYR A 138 3.52 -7.06 22.50
CA TYR A 138 4.03 -6.42 23.71
C TYR A 138 5.27 -5.55 23.40
N GLU A 139 6.20 -6.07 22.61
CA GLU A 139 7.38 -5.36 22.13
C GLU A 139 7.00 -4.16 21.25
N SER A 140 6.05 -4.37 20.34
CA SER A 140 5.45 -3.30 19.52
C SER A 140 4.69 -2.25 20.32
N ARG A 141 4.35 -2.50 21.58
CA ARG A 141 3.76 -1.50 22.48
C ARG A 141 4.83 -0.78 23.31
N ARG A 142 5.86 -1.51 23.75
CA ARG A 142 6.98 -0.99 24.54
C ARG A 142 7.85 -0.01 23.74
N ASN A 143 8.04 -0.27 22.44
CA ASN A 143 8.89 0.54 21.57
C ASN A 143 8.13 1.71 20.90
N ARG A 144 6.90 2.05 21.35
CA ARG A 144 6.12 3.13 20.73
C ARG A 144 6.63 4.50 21.17
N SER A 145 6.93 5.33 20.18
CA SER A 145 7.14 6.77 20.40
C SER A 145 5.84 7.42 20.92
N PRO A 146 5.94 8.42 21.82
CA PRO A 146 4.79 9.21 22.27
C PRO A 146 3.97 9.79 21.12
N GLU A 147 4.64 10.19 20.04
CA GLU A 147 3.98 10.74 18.84
C GLU A 147 3.11 9.68 18.14
N SER A 148 3.63 8.45 17.99
CA SER A 148 2.87 7.33 17.43
C SER A 148 1.68 6.95 18.30
N ALA A 149 1.82 7.05 19.63
CA ALA A 149 0.72 6.81 20.56
C ALA A 149 -0.39 7.85 20.43
N MET A 150 -0.05 9.13 20.26
CA MET A 150 -1.03 10.19 20.00
C MET A 150 -1.75 10.01 18.66
N ARG A 151 -1.02 9.70 17.58
CA ARG A 151 -1.65 9.44 16.27
C ARG A 151 -2.66 8.30 16.33
N GLU A 152 -2.31 7.19 16.99
CA GLU A 152 -3.23 6.06 17.18
C GLU A 152 -4.46 6.45 18.03
N GLU A 153 -4.30 7.35 19.01
CA GLU A 153 -5.44 7.88 19.75
C GLU A 153 -6.34 8.77 18.90
N GLU A 154 -5.77 9.63 18.07
CA GLU A 154 -6.53 10.47 17.17
C GLU A 154 -7.28 9.64 16.11
N GLU A 155 -6.61 8.65 15.50
CA GLU A 155 -7.26 7.70 14.58
C GLU A 155 -8.40 6.92 15.25
N ARG A 156 -8.28 6.60 16.54
CA ARG A 156 -9.37 6.01 17.32
C ARG A 156 -10.54 6.99 17.47
N ARG A 157 -10.28 8.25 17.83
CA ARG A 157 -11.31 9.29 17.95
C ARG A 157 -12.01 9.56 16.62
N ILE A 158 -11.26 9.58 15.52
CA ILE A 158 -11.81 9.74 14.16
C ILE A 158 -12.75 8.58 13.83
N ARG A 159 -12.34 7.33 14.10
CA ARG A 159 -13.20 6.16 13.89
C ARG A 159 -14.47 6.22 14.73
N ASP A 160 -14.37 6.64 15.98
CA ASP A 160 -15.53 6.78 16.86
C ASP A 160 -16.50 7.84 16.34
N ARG A 161 -16.00 8.99 15.86
CA ARG A 161 -16.81 10.02 15.19
C ARG A 161 -17.47 9.50 13.92
N GLN A 162 -16.74 8.77 13.07
CA GLN A 162 -17.31 8.19 11.85
C GLN A 162 -18.44 7.20 12.14
N ILE A 163 -18.31 6.38 13.19
CA ILE A 163 -19.40 5.47 13.61
C ILE A 163 -20.61 6.28 14.06
N GLN A 164 -20.40 7.33 14.87
CA GLN A 164 -21.48 8.22 15.31
C GLN A 164 -22.17 8.92 14.14
N ASP A 165 -21.42 9.43 13.18
CA ASP A 165 -21.95 10.14 12.02
C ASP A 165 -22.74 9.19 11.11
N ARG A 166 -22.26 7.96 10.88
CA ARG A 166 -23.01 6.92 10.15
C ARG A 166 -24.30 6.53 10.87
N ILE A 167 -24.29 6.42 12.20
CA ILE A 167 -25.51 6.18 12.99
C ILE A 167 -26.50 7.33 12.80
N ARG A 168 -26.04 8.59 12.89
CA ARG A 168 -26.90 9.77 12.67
C ARG A 168 -27.45 9.80 11.26
N GLU A 169 -26.64 9.49 10.26
CA GLU A 169 -27.04 9.47 8.86
C GLU A 169 -28.16 8.46 8.60
N ILE A 170 -27.98 7.20 9.03
CA ILE A 170 -28.98 6.14 8.84
C ILE A 170 -30.25 6.46 9.65
N THR A 171 -30.09 6.91 10.89
CA THR A 171 -31.25 7.31 11.72
C THR A 171 -32.01 8.47 11.07
N GLY A 172 -31.29 9.44 10.51
CA GLY A 172 -31.87 10.56 9.76
C GLY A 172 -32.62 10.10 8.51
N LYS A 173 -32.07 9.16 7.74
CA LYS A 173 -32.74 8.55 6.57
C LYS A 173 -34.02 7.84 6.99
N ILE A 174 -33.99 7.05 8.07
CA ILE A 174 -35.16 6.35 8.60
C ILE A 174 -36.26 7.33 9.04
N ILE A 175 -35.89 8.41 9.76
CA ILE A 175 -36.83 9.43 10.21
C ILE A 175 -37.46 10.15 9.01
N LYS A 176 -36.64 10.57 8.03
CA LYS A 176 -37.12 11.24 6.80
C LYS A 176 -38.11 10.36 6.04
N ARG A 177 -37.77 9.09 5.82
CA ARG A 177 -38.67 8.13 5.16
C ARG A 177 -39.97 7.92 5.94
N ARG A 178 -39.92 7.90 7.28
CA ARG A 178 -41.13 7.81 8.11
C ARG A 178 -42.02 9.06 8.00
N SER A 179 -41.45 10.22 7.72
CA SER A 179 -42.20 11.47 7.51
C SER A 179 -42.71 11.66 6.08
N GLU A 180 -42.12 10.96 5.10
CA GLU A 180 -42.54 11.01 3.70
C GLU A 180 -43.80 10.14 3.47
N VAL A 181 -44.61 10.50 2.46
CA VAL A 181 -45.78 9.72 2.07
C VAL A 181 -45.31 8.38 1.51
N ARG A 182 -45.94 7.29 1.99
CA ARG A 182 -45.55 5.92 1.62
C ARG A 182 -45.60 5.70 0.12
N GLY A 183 -44.51 5.15 -0.42
CA GLY A 183 -44.33 4.86 -1.84
C GLY A 183 -44.85 3.47 -2.22
N ASN A 184 -44.30 2.91 -3.30
CA ASN A 184 -44.58 1.53 -3.70
C ASN A 184 -44.07 0.54 -2.64
N ALA A 185 -44.93 -0.35 -2.16
CA ALA A 185 -44.61 -1.30 -1.09
C ALA A 185 -43.37 -2.18 -1.39
N TYR A 186 -43.12 -2.49 -2.66
CA TYR A 186 -41.93 -3.27 -3.06
C TYR A 186 -40.63 -2.48 -2.85
N GLU A 187 -40.64 -1.19 -3.18
CA GLU A 187 -39.47 -0.31 -3.01
C GLU A 187 -39.20 -0.03 -1.53
N GLU A 188 -40.25 0.19 -0.74
CA GLU A 188 -40.14 0.38 0.70
C GLU A 188 -39.52 -0.82 1.40
N LYS A 189 -39.95 -2.03 1.02
CA LYS A 189 -39.38 -3.28 1.54
C LYS A 189 -37.89 -3.38 1.18
N ARG A 190 -37.54 -3.13 -0.07
CA ARG A 190 -36.13 -3.20 -0.53
C ARG A 190 -35.26 -2.19 0.22
N GLN A 191 -35.73 -0.97 0.43
CA GLN A 191 -35.02 0.04 1.22
C GLN A 191 -34.91 -0.34 2.70
N ALA A 192 -35.97 -0.87 3.30
CA ALA A 192 -35.95 -1.36 4.68
C ALA A 192 -34.93 -2.51 4.86
N GLU A 193 -34.81 -3.41 3.89
CA GLU A 193 -33.83 -4.50 3.92
C GLU A 193 -32.38 -3.98 3.83
N LEU A 194 -32.13 -2.98 2.99
CA LEU A 194 -30.81 -2.34 2.88
C LEU A 194 -30.44 -1.62 4.18
N GLU A 195 -31.35 -0.82 4.74
CA GLU A 195 -31.15 -0.14 6.02
C GLU A 195 -30.92 -1.13 7.16
N LEU A 196 -31.69 -2.22 7.23
CA LEU A 196 -31.52 -3.28 8.23
C LEU A 196 -30.12 -3.91 8.12
N ARG A 197 -29.65 -4.16 6.89
CA ARG A 197 -28.33 -4.72 6.64
C ARG A 197 -27.22 -3.78 7.11
N GLU A 198 -27.35 -2.49 6.86
CA GLU A 198 -26.40 -1.47 7.32
C GLU A 198 -26.43 -1.32 8.84
N LEU A 199 -27.61 -1.31 9.46
CA LEU A 199 -27.77 -1.28 10.91
C LEU A 199 -27.13 -2.49 11.60
N ARG A 200 -27.27 -3.70 11.04
CA ARG A 200 -26.59 -4.89 11.58
C ARG A 200 -25.07 -4.77 11.52
N LYS A 201 -24.52 -4.21 10.44
CA LYS A 201 -23.07 -3.94 10.36
C LYS A 201 -22.64 -2.95 11.43
N LEU A 202 -23.35 -1.83 11.57
CA LEU A 202 -23.08 -0.85 12.63
C LEU A 202 -23.20 -1.45 14.03
N GLU A 203 -24.18 -2.30 14.28
CA GLU A 203 -24.34 -2.99 15.56
C GLU A 203 -23.10 -3.85 15.88
N THR A 204 -22.58 -4.58 14.89
CA THR A 204 -21.35 -5.36 15.07
C THR A 204 -20.13 -4.48 15.33
N GLU A 205 -19.99 -3.35 14.61
CA GLU A 205 -18.90 -2.39 14.82
C GLU A 205 -18.95 -1.76 16.22
N VAL A 206 -20.14 -1.36 16.68
CA VAL A 206 -20.36 -0.81 18.02
C VAL A 206 -20.07 -1.85 19.10
N LYS A 207 -20.50 -3.10 18.92
CA LYS A 207 -20.18 -4.20 19.85
C LYS A 207 -18.67 -4.45 19.94
N GLN A 208 -17.99 -4.51 18.80
CA GLN A 208 -16.52 -4.64 18.77
C GLN A 208 -15.84 -3.45 19.45
N ARG A 209 -16.38 -2.23 19.28
CA ARG A 209 -15.82 -1.06 19.93
C ARG A 209 -16.00 -1.09 21.44
N ARG A 210 -17.18 -1.51 21.90
CA ARG A 210 -17.47 -1.73 23.31
C ARG A 210 -16.50 -2.74 23.93
N THR A 211 -16.29 -3.89 23.30
CA THR A 211 -15.35 -4.90 23.84
C THR A 211 -13.91 -4.39 23.88
N GLN A 212 -13.48 -3.58 22.91
CA GLN A 212 -12.17 -2.92 22.95
C GLN A 212 -12.05 -1.93 24.12
N ILE A 213 -13.08 -1.13 24.36
CA ILE A 213 -13.13 -0.17 25.47
C ILE A 213 -13.10 -0.93 26.80
N ASP A 214 -13.97 -1.93 26.96
CA ASP A 214 -14.05 -2.76 28.16
C ASP A 214 -12.72 -3.46 28.45
N SER A 215 -12.04 -3.97 27.42
CA SER A 215 -10.71 -4.59 27.56
C SER A 215 -9.66 -3.59 28.07
N ARG A 216 -9.72 -2.33 27.61
CA ARG A 216 -8.80 -1.27 28.07
C ARG A 216 -9.12 -0.84 29.49
N PHE A 217 -10.39 -0.67 29.83
CA PHE A 217 -10.82 -0.39 31.19
C PHE A 217 -10.38 -1.51 32.12
N LYS A 218 -10.54 -2.77 31.72
CA LYS A 218 -10.08 -3.93 32.47
C LYS A 218 -8.56 -3.95 32.67
N ALA A 219 -7.79 -3.60 31.64
CA ALA A 219 -6.34 -3.49 31.72
C ALA A 219 -5.88 -2.33 32.64
N TYR A 220 -6.58 -1.20 32.63
CA TYR A 220 -6.26 -0.03 33.46
C TYR A 220 -6.67 -0.22 34.92
N THR A 221 -7.86 -0.77 35.16
CA THR A 221 -8.41 -0.96 36.51
C THR A 221 -7.94 -2.25 37.17
N GLY A 222 -7.29 -3.15 36.44
CA GLY A 222 -6.76 -4.40 36.97
C GLY A 222 -7.84 -5.24 37.65
N ASP A 223 -8.87 -5.64 36.88
CA ASP A 223 -9.98 -6.51 37.29
C ASP A 223 -10.35 -6.33 38.78
N VAL A 224 -10.79 -5.13 39.17
CA VAL A 224 -11.05 -4.74 40.58
C VAL A 224 -11.98 -5.74 41.30
N LYS A 225 -12.82 -6.46 40.55
CA LYS A 225 -13.69 -7.52 41.09
C LYS A 225 -12.93 -8.76 41.59
N ALA A 226 -11.76 -9.07 41.05
CA ALA A 226 -10.92 -10.19 41.51
C ALA A 226 -10.14 -9.85 42.79
N ARG A 227 -9.87 -8.56 43.06
CA ARG A 227 -9.14 -8.10 44.26
C ARG A 227 -9.98 -8.00 45.54
N LYS A 228 -11.30 -8.19 45.47
CA LYS A 228 -12.19 -8.23 46.66
C LYS A 228 -12.31 -9.61 47.31
N LYS A 229 -11.53 -10.60 46.86
CA LYS A 229 -11.44 -11.96 47.44
C LYS A 229 -10.03 -12.31 47.95
N LEU A 230 -9.25 -11.30 48.29
CA LEU A 230 -8.02 -11.38 49.09
C LEU A 230 -8.23 -10.48 50.30
#